data_AF-A0A5Z8KWL1-F1
#
_entry.id   AF-A0A5Z8KWL1-F1
#
_cell.length_a   1.000
_cell.length_b   1.000
_cell.length_c   1.000
_cell.angle_alpha   90.00
_cell.angle_beta   90.00
_cell.angle_gamma   90.00
#
_symmetry.space_group_name_H-M   'P 1'
#
loop_
_entity.id
_entity.type
_entity.pdbx_description
1 polymer ?
#
loop_
_entity_poly.entity_id
_entity_poly.type
_entity_poly.pdbx_seq_one_letter_code
_entity_poly.pdbx_strand_id
1 'polypeptide(L)'
;MDAAGQYPAQESPVTKSVENVSFDECKSSARDIMNQIAGNYPAKEVVDTGVLYIVKIWTNDGVIMVSCSGPDNKKVVTQSDYK
;
A
#
# COMPACT_ATOMS: atom_id res chain seq x y z
N MET A 1 -4.22 7.45 -13.35
CA MET A 1 -5.50 6.90 -13.85
C MET A 1 -5.69 7.42 -15.25
N ASP A 2 -6.14 6.60 -16.18
CA ASP A 2 -6.65 7.14 -17.43
C ASP A 2 -7.97 7.90 -17.19
N ALA A 3 -8.48 8.56 -18.22
CA ALA A 3 -9.73 9.32 -18.16
C ALA A 3 -10.97 8.45 -17.84
N ALA A 4 -10.85 7.12 -17.88
CA ALA A 4 -11.90 6.17 -17.54
C ALA A 4 -11.80 5.62 -16.10
N GLY A 5 -10.81 6.08 -15.31
CA GLY A 5 -10.58 5.62 -13.94
C GLY A 5 -9.89 4.26 -13.87
N GLN A 6 -9.34 3.77 -14.99
CA GLN A 6 -8.57 2.53 -15.04
C GLN A 6 -7.10 2.83 -14.71
N TYR A 7 -6.52 1.95 -13.91
CA TYR A 7 -5.10 1.99 -13.57
C TYR A 7 -4.30 1.16 -14.57
N PRO A 8 -3.05 1.55 -14.89
CA PRO A 8 -2.23 0.77 -15.81
C PRO A 8 -2.03 -0.67 -15.31
N ALA A 9 -1.80 -1.56 -16.26
CA ALA A 9 -1.41 -2.93 -15.94
C ALA A 9 -0.11 -2.93 -15.12
N GLN A 10 -0.02 -3.86 -14.16
CA GLN A 10 1.07 -3.95 -13.21
C GLN A 10 1.88 -5.22 -13.46
N GLU A 11 3.19 -5.13 -13.31
CA GLU A 11 4.07 -6.29 -13.17
C GLU A 11 3.90 -6.97 -11.81
N SER A 12 4.49 -8.16 -11.67
CA SER A 12 4.49 -8.89 -10.40
C SER A 12 5.12 -8.04 -9.28
N PRO A 13 4.52 -8.02 -8.07
CA PRO A 13 5.04 -7.23 -6.96
C PRO A 13 6.38 -7.78 -6.48
N VAL A 14 7.31 -6.86 -6.21
CA VAL A 14 8.61 -7.13 -5.59
C VAL A 14 8.61 -6.57 -4.18
N THR A 15 8.96 -7.40 -3.19
CA THR A 15 9.14 -6.95 -1.80
C THR A 15 10.30 -5.97 -1.70
N LYS A 16 10.02 -4.78 -1.16
CA LYS A 16 11.01 -3.72 -0.95
C LYS A 16 11.47 -3.66 0.50
N SER A 17 10.56 -3.86 1.45
CA SER A 17 10.92 -3.95 2.87
C SER A 17 9.99 -4.88 3.65
N VAL A 18 10.54 -5.41 4.74
CA VAL A 18 9.81 -6.14 5.77
C VAL A 18 10.32 -5.63 7.11
N GLU A 19 9.41 -5.13 7.94
CA GLU A 19 9.70 -4.54 9.25
C GLU A 19 8.86 -5.26 10.31
N ASN A 20 9.46 -5.56 11.47
CA ASN A 20 8.70 -6.03 12.62
C ASN A 20 8.11 -4.81 13.35
N VAL A 21 6.79 -4.75 13.43
CA VAL A 21 6.05 -3.62 14.01
C VAL A 21 4.68 -4.09 14.48
N SER A 22 4.14 -3.46 15.53
CA SER A 22 2.79 -3.79 16.00
C SER A 22 1.73 -3.46 14.93
N PHE A 23 0.60 -4.17 14.97
CA PHE A 23 -0.49 -3.93 14.02
C PHE A 23 -0.99 -2.49 14.05
N ASP A 24 -1.23 -1.94 15.25
CA ASP A 24 -1.78 -0.60 15.41
C ASP A 24 -0.81 0.49 14.94
N GLU A 25 0.47 0.36 15.27
CA GLU A 25 1.51 1.27 14.79
C GLU A 25 1.65 1.20 13.26
N CYS A 26 1.64 0.00 12.70
CA CYS A 26 1.68 -0.18 11.24
C CYS A 26 0.48 0.45 10.56
N LYS A 27 -0.74 0.19 11.07
CA LYS A 27 -1.98 0.73 10.51
C LYS A 27 -2.00 2.25 10.58
N SER A 28 -1.60 2.84 11.70
CA SER A 28 -1.46 4.29 11.84
C SER A 28 -0.47 4.85 10.81
N SER A 29 0.74 4.29 10.75
CA SER A 29 1.78 4.73 9.82
C SER A 29 1.35 4.62 8.35
N ALA A 30 0.71 3.52 7.96
CA ALA A 30 0.23 3.31 6.61
C ALA A 30 -0.92 4.26 6.24
N ARG A 31 -1.82 4.55 7.18
CA ARG A 31 -2.89 5.56 7.00
C ARG A 31 -2.31 6.97 6.89
N ASP A 32 -1.30 7.30 7.69
CA ASP A 32 -0.62 8.60 7.62
C ASP A 32 0.07 8.81 6.27
N ILE A 33 0.75 7.77 5.74
CA ILE A 33 1.34 7.79 4.39
C ILE A 33 0.25 8.04 3.35
N MET A 34 -0.85 7.28 3.40
CA MET A 34 -1.98 7.44 2.47
C MET A 34 -2.55 8.86 2.50
N ASN A 35 -2.75 9.44 3.69
CA ASN A 35 -3.30 10.79 3.83
C ASN A 35 -2.34 11.86 3.28
N GLN A 36 -1.03 11.71 3.49
CA GLN A 36 -0.04 12.65 2.99
C GLN A 36 0.03 12.71 1.46
N ILE A 37 -0.23 11.58 0.79
CA ILE A 37 -0.10 11.48 -0.67
C ILE A 37 -1.41 11.63 -1.43
N ALA A 38 -2.57 11.53 -0.77
CA ALA A 38 -3.89 11.51 -1.40
C ALA A 38 -4.18 12.75 -2.28
N GLY A 39 -3.49 13.87 -2.05
CA GLY A 39 -3.60 15.07 -2.88
C GLY A 39 -2.84 15.00 -4.22
N ASN A 40 -1.85 14.10 -4.33
CA ASN A 40 -0.97 13.99 -5.51
C ASN A 40 -1.15 12.66 -6.24
N TYR A 41 -1.45 11.60 -5.50
CA TYR A 41 -1.52 10.24 -6.02
C TYR A 41 -2.80 9.57 -5.53
N PRO A 42 -3.48 8.81 -6.40
CA PRO A 42 -4.55 7.94 -5.94
C PRO A 42 -4.03 6.94 -4.91
N ALA A 43 -4.77 6.80 -3.83
CA ALA A 43 -4.52 5.82 -2.80
C ALA A 43 -5.84 5.24 -2.27
N LYS A 44 -5.83 3.98 -1.86
CA LYS A 44 -7.02 3.29 -1.37
C LYS A 44 -6.67 2.26 -0.31
N GLU A 45 -7.47 2.21 0.75
CA GLU A 45 -7.56 1.06 1.65
C GLU A 45 -8.22 -0.11 0.89
N VAL A 46 -7.45 -1.16 0.58
CA VAL A 46 -7.96 -2.35 -0.13
C VAL A 46 -8.38 -3.44 0.85
N VAL A 47 -7.80 -3.44 2.05
CA VAL A 47 -8.23 -4.29 3.18
C VAL A 47 -8.16 -3.44 4.45
N ASP A 48 -9.24 -3.41 5.23
CA ASP A 48 -9.24 -2.88 6.59
C ASP A 48 -10.02 -3.83 7.52
N THR A 49 -9.29 -4.54 8.36
CA THR A 49 -9.84 -5.48 9.35
C THR A 49 -9.11 -5.31 10.68
N GLY A 50 -9.49 -6.09 11.71
CA GLY A 50 -8.80 -6.07 13.01
C GLY A 50 -7.43 -6.75 13.04
N VAL A 51 -7.02 -7.44 11.97
CA VAL A 51 -5.77 -8.24 11.93
C VAL A 51 -4.96 -8.07 10.65
N LEU A 52 -5.55 -7.48 9.61
CA LEU A 52 -4.92 -7.22 8.33
C LEU A 52 -5.38 -5.86 7.82
N TYR A 53 -4.41 -5.03 7.46
CA TYR A 53 -4.66 -3.71 6.88
C TYR A 53 -3.74 -3.54 5.67
N ILE A 54 -4.29 -3.18 4.51
CA ILE A 54 -3.53 -3.02 3.28
C ILE A 54 -3.97 -1.74 2.59
N VAL A 55 -3.01 -0.87 2.31
CA VAL A 55 -3.19 0.30 1.45
C VAL A 55 -2.48 0.08 0.13
N LYS A 56 -3.11 0.55 -0.94
CA LYS A 56 -2.59 0.52 -2.31
C LYS A 56 -2.48 1.94 -2.83
N ILE A 57 -1.33 2.26 -3.42
CA ILE A 57 -0.93 3.60 -3.82
C ILE A 57 -0.46 3.53 -5.26
N TRP A 58 -0.98 4.41 -6.11
CA TRP A 58 -0.62 4.48 -7.53
C TRP A 58 0.23 5.72 -7.78
N THR A 59 1.53 5.52 -7.91
CA THR A 59 2.51 6.58 -8.21
C THR A 59 2.74 6.68 -9.72
N ASN A 60 3.68 7.53 -10.14
CA ASN A 60 4.04 7.69 -11.55
C ASN A 60 4.83 6.50 -12.11
N ASP A 61 5.61 5.84 -11.25
CA ASP A 61 6.56 4.77 -11.58
C ASP A 61 5.97 3.37 -11.35
N GLY A 62 4.87 3.26 -10.63
CA GLY A 62 4.22 1.98 -10.39
C GLY A 62 3.21 2.05 -9.26
N VAL A 63 3.10 0.93 -8.56
CA VAL A 63 2.12 0.74 -7.51
C VAL A 63 2.80 0.23 -6.26
N ILE A 64 2.60 0.92 -5.16
CA ILE A 64 3.12 0.56 -3.84
C ILE A 64 1.97 -0.03 -3.04
N MET A 65 2.20 -1.18 -2.41
CA MET A 65 1.31 -1.74 -1.41
C MET A 65 2.03 -1.82 -0.07
N VAL A 66 1.37 -1.32 0.97
CA VAL A 66 1.82 -1.44 2.35
C VAL A 66 0.83 -2.35 3.07
N SER A 67 1.33 -3.48 3.57
CA SER A 67 0.53 -4.51 4.25
C SER A 67 0.96 -4.62 5.71
N CYS A 68 -0.01 -4.53 6.61
CA CYS A 68 0.16 -4.69 8.05
C CYS A 68 -0.52 -5.99 8.50
N SER A 69 0.26 -6.95 8.97
CA SER A 69 -0.23 -8.22 9.50
C SER A 69 -0.10 -8.24 11.02
N GLY A 70 -1.24 -8.30 11.72
CA GLY A 70 -1.28 -8.45 13.17
C GLY A 70 -0.81 -9.81 13.67
N PRO A 71 -1.18 -10.95 13.04
CA PRO A 71 -0.69 -12.27 13.43
C PRO A 71 0.84 -12.37 13.35
N ASP A 72 1.45 -11.70 12.36
CA ASP A 72 2.90 -11.74 12.16
C ASP A 72 3.65 -10.60 12.85
N ASN A 73 2.94 -9.57 13.34
CA ASN A 73 3.50 -8.27 13.75
C ASN A 73 4.50 -7.73 12.73
N LYS A 74 4.06 -7.67 11.47
CA LYS A 74 4.90 -7.26 10.34
C LYS A 74 4.23 -6.22 9.47
N LYS A 75 5.06 -5.31 8.98
CA LYS A 75 4.80 -4.44 7.84
C LYS A 75 5.58 -4.95 6.65
N VAL A 76 4.90 -5.13 5.52
CA VAL A 76 5.51 -5.52 4.26
C VAL A 76 5.20 -4.44 3.23
N VAL A 77 6.24 -3.91 2.58
CA VAL A 77 6.11 -2.98 1.47
C VAL A 77 6.49 -3.71 0.19
N THR A 78 5.59 -3.73 -0.78
CA THR A 78 5.85 -4.28 -2.12
C THR A 78 5.62 -3.20 -3.18
N GLN A 79 6.37 -3.28 -4.28
CA GLN A 79 6.18 -2.41 -5.44
C GLN A 79 6.01 -3.24 -6.70
N SER A 80 5.04 -2.87 -7.52
CA SER A 80 4.85 -3.36 -8.88
C SER A 80 5.07 -2.21 -9.86
N ASP A 81 5.98 -2.36 -10.80
CA ASP A 81 6.14 -1.39 -11.90
C ASP A 81 4.95 -1.52 -12.87
N TYR A 82 4.69 -0.48 -13.66
CA TYR A 82 3.70 -0.55 -14.74
C TYR A 82 4.25 -1.30 -15.95
N LYS A 83 3.34 -1.96 -16.71
CA LYS A 83 3.65 -2.56 -18.01
C LYS A 83 3.68 -1.54 -19.14
#